data_AF-A0AAE0AUY6-F1
#
_entry.id   AF-A0AAE0AUY6-F1
#
_cell.length_a   1.000
_cell.length_b   1.000
_cell.length_c   1.000
_cell.angle_alpha   90.00
_cell.angle_beta   90.00
_cell.angle_gamma   90.00
#
_symmetry.space_group_name_H-M   'P 1'
#
loop_
_entity.id
_entity.type
_entity.pdbx_description
1 polymer ?
#
loop_
_entity_poly.entity_id
_entity_poly.type
_entity_poly.pdbx_seq_one_letter_code
_entity_poly.pdbx_strand_id
1 'polypeptide(L)'
;MVRVVCPSTAEKSDCKDLKFRVEEGDIFAVPRFHPMAQMSFNNDSFVFMGFSTTTEKNYPQFLAGKNSVLHTLNKQILALSFNVTQTTIDQLLSPQRDSVILECTSCAEEEERAMKEEIEREKEKEKEKEEEEAKKREEEEEERQEEEAKKREEEAKKREEEEAAKRAEEEAKEREEEKKRQEEEAKKREEEEAAAREREEEKREQEAAQREKEEAVQREQEEDMKQEEARKRAEEEAAREREEEKREQEEAREREEAAQREQEQEQAEREQEQEEAAQREQAEEARKRAEEKRREEGGGGGKSEEEEAAARKTEEEKSEQEAAQKREEAAQREQEEAYETRRRKGT
;
A
#
# COMPACT_ATOMS: atom_id res chain seq x y z
N MET A 1 -64.25 -32.77 -85.27
CA MET A 1 -63.44 -31.59 -84.89
C MET A 1 -64.27 -30.34 -85.07
N VAL A 2 -64.32 -29.43 -84.08
CA VAL A 2 -65.10 -28.19 -84.16
C VAL A 2 -64.21 -26.98 -83.90
N ARG A 3 -64.20 -26.03 -84.82
CA ARG A 3 -63.55 -24.73 -84.68
C ARG A 3 -64.60 -23.64 -84.57
N VAL A 4 -64.46 -22.78 -83.56
CA VAL A 4 -65.31 -21.60 -83.35
C VAL A 4 -64.39 -20.39 -83.32
N VAL A 5 -64.67 -19.41 -84.16
CA VAL A 5 -63.86 -18.20 -84.30
C VAL A 5 -64.55 -17.06 -83.56
N CYS A 6 -63.75 -16.27 -82.85
CA CYS A 6 -64.23 -15.09 -82.19
C CYS A 6 -64.60 -14.00 -83.22
N PRO A 7 -65.83 -13.43 -83.18
CA PRO A 7 -66.16 -12.31 -84.04
C PRO A 7 -65.39 -11.04 -83.63
N SER A 8 -64.87 -10.29 -84.62
CA SER A 8 -64.04 -9.08 -84.41
C SER A 8 -64.74 -7.92 -83.68
N THR A 9 -66.04 -8.04 -83.38
CA THR A 9 -66.86 -7.05 -82.67
C THR A 9 -66.95 -7.30 -81.16
N ALA A 10 -66.43 -8.43 -80.66
CA ALA A 10 -66.33 -8.67 -79.23
C ALA A 10 -65.20 -7.82 -78.62
N GLU A 11 -65.40 -7.25 -77.43
CA GLU A 11 -64.32 -6.58 -76.71
C GLU A 11 -63.12 -7.55 -76.56
N LYS A 12 -61.93 -7.08 -76.95
CA LYS A 12 -60.74 -7.91 -77.22
C LYS A 12 -60.24 -8.74 -76.03
N SER A 13 -60.75 -8.54 -74.81
CA SER A 13 -60.24 -9.19 -73.60
C SER A 13 -60.75 -10.62 -73.40
N ASP A 14 -61.97 -10.96 -73.84
CA ASP A 14 -62.65 -12.17 -73.33
C ASP A 14 -63.04 -13.22 -74.38
N CYS A 15 -62.82 -12.93 -75.67
CA CYS A 15 -63.26 -13.80 -76.75
C CYS A 15 -62.07 -14.43 -77.47
N LYS A 16 -61.90 -15.75 -77.29
CA LYS A 16 -60.81 -16.55 -77.86
C LYS A 16 -61.34 -17.48 -78.93
N ASP A 17 -60.55 -17.71 -79.97
CA ASP A 17 -60.79 -18.80 -80.91
C ASP A 17 -60.73 -20.13 -80.16
N LEU A 18 -61.70 -21.01 -80.42
CA LEU A 18 -61.79 -22.31 -79.79
C LEU A 18 -61.63 -23.40 -80.83
N LYS A 19 -60.84 -24.40 -80.49
CA LYS A 19 -60.68 -25.64 -81.23
C LYS A 19 -60.82 -26.77 -80.24
N PHE A 20 -61.76 -27.67 -80.48
CA PHE A 20 -61.92 -28.86 -79.67
C PHE A 20 -62.35 -30.08 -80.50
N ARG A 21 -61.81 -31.24 -80.10
CA ARG A 21 -62.28 -32.54 -80.57
C ARG A 21 -63.61 -32.84 -79.87
N VAL A 22 -64.52 -33.48 -80.60
CA VAL A 22 -65.85 -33.86 -80.12
C VAL A 22 -65.99 -35.35 -80.39
N GLU A 23 -66.41 -36.09 -79.37
CA GLU A 23 -66.63 -37.53 -79.39
C GLU A 23 -68.12 -37.86 -79.17
N GLU A 24 -68.49 -39.13 -79.31
CA GLU A 24 -69.87 -39.56 -79.10
C GLU A 24 -70.31 -39.27 -77.66
N GLY A 25 -71.44 -38.55 -77.52
CA GLY A 25 -71.99 -38.14 -76.24
C GLY A 25 -71.60 -36.73 -75.79
N ASP A 26 -70.64 -36.08 -76.46
CA ASP A 26 -70.25 -34.72 -76.14
C ASP A 26 -71.31 -33.68 -76.50
N ILE A 27 -71.40 -32.63 -75.68
CA ILE A 27 -72.29 -31.48 -75.90
C ILE A 27 -71.43 -30.23 -76.01
N PHE A 28 -71.60 -29.47 -77.09
CA PHE A 28 -70.96 -28.17 -77.26
C PHE A 28 -72.00 -27.12 -77.68
N ALA A 29 -71.71 -25.86 -77.35
CA ALA A 29 -72.56 -24.72 -77.69
C ALA A 29 -71.78 -23.74 -78.56
N VAL A 30 -72.43 -23.23 -79.60
CA VAL A 30 -71.89 -22.16 -80.44
C VAL A 30 -72.77 -20.93 -80.29
N PRO A 31 -72.25 -19.83 -79.70
CA PRO A 31 -73.05 -18.64 -79.49
C PRO A 31 -73.45 -17.97 -80.82
N ARG A 32 -74.50 -17.14 -80.78
CA ARG A 32 -74.94 -16.37 -81.94
C ARG A 32 -73.77 -15.54 -82.49
N PHE A 33 -73.70 -15.44 -83.81
CA PHE A 33 -72.68 -14.67 -84.55
C PHE A 33 -71.23 -15.14 -84.41
N HIS A 34 -70.97 -16.33 -83.87
CA HIS A 34 -69.64 -16.94 -83.88
C HIS A 34 -69.51 -17.84 -85.10
N PRO A 35 -68.64 -17.50 -86.08
CA PRO A 35 -68.36 -18.40 -87.19
C PRO A 35 -67.84 -19.73 -86.66
N MET A 36 -68.35 -20.83 -87.20
CA MET A 36 -67.90 -22.16 -86.85
C MET A 36 -67.65 -23.02 -88.09
N ALA A 37 -66.75 -23.98 -87.94
CA ALA A 37 -66.53 -25.04 -88.89
C ALA A 37 -66.52 -26.38 -88.15
N GLN A 38 -67.23 -27.36 -88.71
CA GLN A 38 -67.35 -28.70 -88.16
C GLN A 38 -66.80 -29.66 -89.20
N MET A 39 -65.85 -30.50 -88.78
CA MET A 39 -65.04 -31.32 -89.67
C MET A 39 -65.04 -32.76 -89.18
N SER A 40 -65.31 -33.69 -90.09
CA SER A 40 -65.11 -35.12 -89.86
C SER A 40 -63.63 -35.49 -90.01
N PHE A 41 -63.20 -36.50 -89.24
CA PHE A 41 -61.88 -37.10 -89.45
C PHE A 41 -61.94 -38.04 -90.66
N ASN A 42 -60.80 -38.31 -91.29
CA ASN A 42 -60.75 -39.19 -92.47
C ASN A 42 -61.23 -40.62 -92.16
N ASN A 43 -61.09 -41.04 -90.90
CA ASN A 43 -61.40 -42.39 -90.45
C ASN A 43 -62.83 -42.55 -89.90
N ASP A 44 -63.61 -41.47 -89.75
CA ASP A 44 -64.92 -41.53 -89.13
C ASP A 44 -65.87 -40.41 -89.57
N SER A 45 -67.17 -40.70 -89.61
CA SER A 45 -68.20 -39.72 -89.93
C SER A 45 -68.57 -38.87 -88.72
N PHE A 46 -68.77 -37.56 -88.91
CA PHE A 46 -69.23 -36.67 -87.84
C PHE A 46 -70.75 -36.51 -87.89
N VAL A 47 -71.44 -37.20 -86.99
CA VAL A 47 -72.91 -37.15 -86.86
C VAL A 47 -73.28 -36.39 -85.59
N PHE A 48 -74.16 -35.40 -85.70
CA PHE A 48 -74.60 -34.59 -84.56
C PHE A 48 -76.07 -34.21 -84.68
N MET A 49 -76.68 -33.90 -83.54
CA MET A 49 -78.02 -33.31 -83.43
C MET A 49 -77.90 -31.92 -82.80
N GLY A 50 -78.47 -30.91 -83.44
CA GLY A 50 -78.42 -29.52 -82.97
C GLY A 50 -79.76 -29.03 -82.45
N PHE A 51 -79.74 -28.27 -81.35
CA PHE A 51 -80.89 -27.53 -80.83
C PHE A 51 -80.62 -26.03 -80.90
N SER A 52 -81.61 -25.26 -81.37
CA SER A 52 -81.57 -23.79 -81.27
C SER A 52 -82.23 -23.37 -79.96
N THR A 53 -81.57 -22.53 -79.18
CA THR A 53 -82.13 -21.96 -77.94
C THR A 53 -83.09 -20.80 -78.19
N THR A 54 -83.11 -20.25 -79.42
CA THR A 54 -83.99 -19.14 -79.81
C THR A 54 -85.25 -19.67 -80.50
N THR A 55 -86.39 -19.02 -80.23
CA THR A 55 -87.68 -19.26 -80.89
C THR A 55 -87.85 -18.47 -82.19
N GLU A 56 -86.85 -17.65 -82.56
CA GLU A 56 -86.85 -16.85 -83.78
C GLU A 56 -86.42 -17.69 -84.99
N LYS A 57 -86.75 -17.21 -86.20
CA LYS A 57 -86.28 -17.85 -87.43
C LYS A 57 -84.76 -17.66 -87.55
N ASN A 58 -84.03 -18.77 -87.59
CA ASN A 58 -82.59 -18.76 -87.82
C ASN A 58 -82.28 -18.80 -89.33
N TYR A 59 -81.44 -17.89 -89.81
CA TYR A 59 -80.99 -17.81 -91.20
C TYR A 59 -79.46 -17.98 -91.23
N PRO A 60 -78.95 -19.20 -91.40
CA PRO A 60 -77.50 -19.44 -91.42
C PRO A 60 -76.86 -18.68 -92.58
N GLN A 61 -75.80 -17.93 -92.29
CA GLN A 61 -74.98 -17.26 -93.29
C GLN A 61 -73.69 -18.04 -93.46
N PHE A 62 -73.46 -18.55 -94.66
CA PHE A 62 -72.23 -19.26 -94.99
C PHE A 62 -71.14 -18.27 -95.41
N LEU A 63 -69.91 -18.49 -94.95
CA LEU A 63 -68.76 -17.65 -95.30
C LEU A 63 -67.93 -18.25 -96.46
N ALA A 64 -68.09 -19.54 -96.72
CA ALA A 64 -67.43 -20.27 -97.80
C ALA A 64 -68.46 -21.07 -98.60
N GLY A 65 -68.06 -21.52 -99.79
CA GLY A 65 -68.94 -22.24 -100.72
C GLY A 65 -69.78 -21.34 -101.62
N LYS A 66 -70.47 -21.96 -102.58
CA LYS A 66 -71.27 -21.29 -103.61
C LYS A 66 -72.39 -20.41 -103.04
N ASN A 67 -72.89 -20.73 -101.85
CA ASN A 67 -73.92 -19.95 -101.14
C ASN A 67 -73.31 -18.97 -100.12
N SER A 68 -72.01 -18.68 -100.21
CA SER A 68 -71.37 -17.70 -99.34
C SER A 68 -72.01 -16.31 -99.50
N VAL A 69 -72.20 -15.60 -98.39
CA VAL A 69 -72.62 -14.18 -98.39
C VAL A 69 -71.68 -13.31 -99.25
N LEU A 70 -70.43 -13.71 -99.40
CA LEU A 70 -69.46 -13.01 -100.25
C LEU A 70 -69.85 -13.05 -101.73
N HIS A 71 -70.59 -14.06 -102.21
CA HIS A 71 -71.10 -14.06 -103.59
C HIS A 71 -72.25 -13.06 -103.80
N THR A 72 -72.90 -12.60 -102.72
CA THR A 72 -74.01 -11.63 -102.80
C THR A 72 -73.51 -10.19 -102.86
N LEU A 73 -72.30 -9.94 -102.38
CA LEU A 73 -71.71 -8.61 -102.33
C LEU A 73 -71.10 -8.22 -103.70
N ASN A 74 -71.10 -6.93 -104.01
CA ASN A 74 -70.51 -6.43 -105.25
C ASN A 74 -68.98 -6.66 -105.25
N LYS A 75 -68.45 -7.24 -106.33
CA LYS A 75 -67.02 -7.58 -106.47
C LYS A 75 -66.08 -6.39 -106.28
N GLN A 76 -66.47 -5.20 -106.71
CA GLN A 76 -65.66 -3.97 -106.52
C GLN A 76 -65.59 -3.61 -105.03
N ILE A 77 -66.70 -3.74 -104.30
CA ILE A 77 -66.77 -3.48 -102.86
C ILE A 77 -65.92 -4.50 -102.09
N LEU A 78 -65.96 -5.78 -102.47
CA LEU A 78 -65.10 -6.81 -101.89
C LEU A 78 -63.62 -6.54 -102.18
N ALA A 79 -63.27 -6.21 -103.42
CA ALA A 79 -61.92 -5.87 -103.82
C ALA A 79 -61.36 -4.70 -103.00
N LEU A 80 -62.17 -3.65 -102.79
CA LEU A 80 -61.82 -2.53 -101.93
C LEU A 80 -61.69 -2.94 -100.45
N SER A 81 -62.60 -3.78 -99.94
CA SER A 81 -62.62 -4.21 -98.54
C SER A 81 -61.43 -5.08 -98.16
N PHE A 82 -61.03 -6.00 -99.05
CA PHE A 82 -59.87 -6.87 -98.87
C PHE A 82 -58.56 -6.23 -99.35
N ASN A 83 -58.62 -5.03 -99.93
CA ASN A 83 -57.48 -4.35 -100.55
C ASN A 83 -56.74 -5.20 -101.60
N VAL A 84 -57.51 -5.81 -102.52
CA VAL A 84 -57.01 -6.66 -103.61
C VAL A 84 -57.70 -6.32 -104.93
N THR A 85 -57.26 -6.92 -106.04
CA THR A 85 -57.91 -6.73 -107.34
C THR A 85 -59.20 -7.55 -107.46
N GLN A 86 -60.10 -7.15 -108.36
CA GLN A 86 -61.30 -7.92 -108.67
C GLN A 86 -60.97 -9.32 -109.20
N THR A 87 -59.88 -9.46 -109.95
CA THR A 87 -59.41 -10.77 -110.43
C THR A 87 -59.01 -11.69 -109.28
N THR A 88 -58.39 -11.15 -108.22
CA THR A 88 -58.09 -11.93 -107.01
C THR A 88 -59.35 -12.34 -106.25
N ILE A 89 -60.37 -11.48 -106.17
CA ILE A 89 -61.67 -11.86 -105.59
C ILE A 89 -62.32 -12.99 -106.39
N ASP A 90 -62.25 -12.94 -107.72
CA ASP A 90 -62.78 -14.01 -108.56
C ASP A 90 -62.02 -15.32 -108.36
N GLN A 91 -60.69 -15.26 -108.23
CA GLN A 91 -59.87 -16.42 -107.89
C GLN A 91 -60.16 -16.98 -106.50
N LEU A 92 -60.55 -16.14 -105.54
CA LEU A 92 -60.91 -16.56 -104.18
C LEU A 92 -62.27 -17.27 -104.15
N LEU A 93 -63.27 -16.72 -104.85
CA LEU A 93 -64.67 -17.18 -104.74
C LEU A 93 -65.04 -18.32 -105.72
N SER A 94 -64.37 -18.42 -106.87
CA SER A 94 -64.72 -19.40 -107.92
C SER A 94 -64.30 -20.87 -107.68
N PRO A 95 -63.23 -21.20 -106.94
CA PRO A 95 -62.75 -22.58 -106.83
C PRO A 95 -63.73 -23.56 -106.16
N GLN A 96 -64.47 -23.09 -105.15
CA GLN A 96 -65.35 -23.95 -104.37
C GLN A 96 -66.72 -24.10 -105.05
N ARG A 97 -67.02 -25.32 -105.49
CA ARG A 97 -68.27 -25.64 -106.23
C ARG A 97 -69.39 -26.08 -105.31
N ASP A 98 -69.05 -26.60 -104.14
CA ASP A 98 -70.01 -27.06 -103.13
C ASP A 98 -70.56 -25.87 -102.33
N SER A 99 -71.72 -26.08 -101.70
CA SER A 99 -72.46 -24.98 -101.05
C SER A 99 -72.35 -24.96 -99.53
N VAL A 100 -72.69 -26.07 -98.86
CA VAL A 100 -72.82 -26.11 -97.39
C VAL A 100 -71.83 -27.08 -96.75
N ILE A 101 -71.79 -28.32 -97.26
CA ILE A 101 -70.80 -29.33 -96.85
C ILE A 101 -69.73 -29.34 -97.93
N LEU A 102 -68.49 -29.06 -97.54
CA LEU A 102 -67.35 -28.94 -98.44
C LEU A 102 -66.43 -30.15 -98.23
N GLU A 103 -65.93 -30.73 -99.31
CA GLU A 103 -64.90 -31.78 -99.23
C GLU A 103 -63.58 -31.18 -98.73
N CYS A 104 -63.01 -31.79 -97.69
CA CYS A 104 -61.64 -31.54 -97.28
C CYS A 104 -61.00 -32.81 -96.74
N THR A 105 -59.89 -33.21 -97.33
CA THR A 105 -59.07 -34.32 -96.82
C THR A 105 -58.16 -33.80 -95.71
N SER A 106 -58.19 -34.46 -94.56
CA SER A 106 -57.31 -34.16 -93.42
C SER A 106 -57.50 -32.83 -92.68
N CYS A 107 -58.53 -32.03 -92.98
CA CYS A 107 -58.77 -30.76 -92.29
C CYS A 107 -58.92 -30.93 -90.75
N ALA A 108 -59.61 -32.00 -90.32
CA ALA A 108 -59.80 -32.26 -88.89
C ALA A 108 -58.50 -32.63 -88.19
N GLU A 109 -57.66 -33.43 -88.84
CA GLU A 109 -56.34 -33.87 -88.37
C GLU A 109 -55.35 -32.71 -88.30
N GLU A 110 -55.39 -31.79 -89.27
CA GLU A 110 -54.59 -30.57 -89.24
C GLU A 110 -55.01 -29.63 -88.10
N GLU A 111 -56.31 -29.44 -87.89
CA GLU A 111 -56.81 -28.65 -86.77
C GLU A 111 -56.51 -29.31 -85.41
N GLU A 112 -56.57 -30.64 -85.32
CA GLU A 112 -56.17 -31.38 -84.12
C GLU A 112 -54.66 -31.24 -83.85
N ARG A 113 -53.81 -31.32 -84.88
CA ARG A 113 -52.37 -31.09 -84.74
C ARG A 113 -52.09 -29.66 -84.27
N ALA A 114 -52.71 -28.67 -84.90
CA ALA A 114 -52.55 -27.27 -84.51
C ALA A 114 -52.98 -27.02 -83.05
N MET A 115 -54.09 -27.63 -82.61
CA MET A 115 -54.54 -27.55 -81.22
C MET A 115 -53.53 -28.20 -80.25
N LYS A 116 -53.01 -29.38 -80.57
CA LYS A 116 -52.02 -30.06 -79.73
C LYS A 116 -50.73 -29.25 -79.60
N GLU A 117 -50.23 -28.70 -80.71
CA GLU A 117 -49.06 -27.80 -80.71
C GLU A 117 -49.30 -26.55 -79.87
N GLU A 118 -50.50 -25.96 -79.90
CA GLU A 118 -50.85 -24.81 -79.06
C GLU A 118 -50.86 -25.17 -77.58
N ILE A 119 -51.47 -26.30 -77.21
CA ILE A 119 -51.48 -26.81 -75.83
C ILE A 119 -50.07 -27.11 -75.33
N GLU A 120 -49.22 -27.72 -76.16
CA GLU A 120 -47.82 -28.00 -75.82
C GLU A 120 -47.03 -26.70 -75.60
N ARG A 121 -47.17 -25.71 -76.49
CA ARG A 121 -46.52 -24.40 -76.32
C ARG A 121 -46.97 -23.69 -75.05
N GLU A 122 -48.27 -23.73 -74.71
CA GLU A 122 -48.75 -23.12 -73.48
C GLU A 122 -48.21 -23.84 -72.23
N LYS A 123 -48.12 -25.19 -72.26
CA LYS A 123 -47.48 -25.97 -71.18
C LYS A 123 -45.98 -25.69 -71.05
N GLU A 124 -45.26 -25.51 -72.15
CA GLU A 124 -43.84 -25.13 -72.12
C GLU A 124 -43.65 -23.75 -71.50
N LYS A 125 -44.46 -22.76 -71.90
CA LYS A 125 -44.44 -21.43 -71.28
C LYS A 125 -44.80 -21.46 -69.80
N GLU A 126 -45.75 -22.30 -69.40
CA GLU A 126 -46.13 -22.45 -67.99
C GLU A 126 -44.98 -23.04 -67.16
N LYS A 127 -44.31 -24.08 -67.68
CA LYS A 127 -43.11 -24.66 -67.05
C LYS A 127 -41.95 -23.68 -66.98
N GLU A 128 -41.71 -22.89 -68.03
CA GLU A 128 -40.66 -21.87 -68.05
C GLU A 128 -40.91 -20.81 -66.97
N LYS A 129 -42.17 -20.38 -66.81
CA LYS A 129 -42.56 -19.46 -65.72
C LYS A 129 -42.40 -20.09 -64.34
N GLU A 130 -42.76 -21.35 -64.16
CA GLU A 130 -42.60 -22.07 -62.90
C GLU A 130 -41.11 -22.22 -62.54
N GLU A 131 -40.25 -22.52 -63.52
CA GLU A 131 -38.80 -22.61 -63.33
C GLU A 131 -38.16 -21.25 -63.02
N GLU A 132 -38.59 -20.18 -63.71
CA GLU A 132 -38.14 -18.81 -63.41
C GLU A 132 -38.56 -18.38 -61.99
N GLU A 133 -39.80 -18.68 -61.60
CA GLU A 133 -40.29 -18.39 -60.26
C GLU A 133 -39.54 -19.21 -59.19
N ALA A 134 -39.25 -20.49 -59.45
CA ALA A 134 -38.47 -21.33 -58.56
C ALA A 134 -37.04 -20.80 -58.38
N LYS A 135 -36.35 -20.43 -59.47
CA LYS A 135 -35.02 -19.81 -59.43
C LYS A 135 -35.01 -18.52 -58.62
N LYS A 136 -36.02 -17.67 -58.82
CA LYS A 136 -36.15 -16.42 -58.06
C LYS A 136 -36.35 -16.67 -56.56
N ARG A 137 -37.12 -17.70 -56.18
CA ARG A 137 -37.31 -18.09 -54.78
C ARG A 137 -36.02 -18.63 -54.16
N GLU A 138 -35.25 -19.43 -54.91
CA GLU A 138 -33.96 -19.97 -54.47
C GLU A 138 -32.93 -18.84 -54.26
N GLU A 139 -32.83 -17.89 -55.19
CA GLU A 139 -31.96 -16.71 -55.07
C GLU A 139 -32.35 -15.83 -53.87
N GLU A 140 -33.65 -15.59 -53.64
CA GLU A 140 -34.13 -14.84 -52.46
C GLU A 140 -33.84 -15.59 -51.13
N GLU A 141 -33.90 -16.92 -51.13
CA GLU A 141 -33.54 -17.72 -49.97
C GLU A 141 -32.04 -17.68 -49.68
N GLU A 142 -31.20 -17.76 -50.71
CA GLU A 142 -29.74 -17.65 -50.57
C GLU A 142 -29.33 -16.26 -50.05
N GLU A 143 -29.93 -15.18 -50.56
CA GLU A 143 -29.69 -13.82 -50.08
C GLU A 143 -30.07 -13.67 -48.59
N ARG A 144 -31.22 -14.22 -48.18
CA ARG A 144 -31.65 -14.24 -46.77
C ARG A 144 -30.70 -15.02 -45.88
N GLN A 145 -30.21 -16.18 -46.35
CA GLN A 145 -29.23 -16.97 -45.60
C GLN A 145 -27.90 -16.24 -45.46
N GLU A 146 -27.43 -15.56 -46.51
CA GLU A 146 -26.20 -14.76 -46.48
C GLU A 146 -26.34 -13.55 -45.52
N GLU A 147 -27.48 -12.85 -45.54
CA GLU A 147 -27.76 -11.74 -44.62
C GLU A 147 -27.82 -12.22 -43.16
N GLU A 148 -28.49 -13.36 -42.90
CA GLU A 148 -28.54 -13.94 -41.56
C GLU A 148 -27.16 -14.38 -41.08
N ALA A 149 -26.33 -14.97 -41.96
CA ALA A 149 -24.96 -15.35 -41.65
C ALA A 149 -24.10 -14.13 -41.31
N LYS A 150 -24.17 -13.05 -42.10
CA LYS A 150 -23.48 -11.77 -41.81
C LYS A 150 -23.90 -11.20 -40.47
N LYS A 151 -25.20 -11.20 -40.17
CA LYS A 151 -25.73 -10.71 -38.90
C LYS A 151 -25.23 -11.53 -37.71
N ARG A 152 -25.17 -12.86 -37.85
CA ARG A 152 -24.60 -13.76 -36.83
C ARG A 152 -23.11 -13.52 -36.63
N GLU A 153 -22.35 -13.28 -37.70
CA GLU A 153 -20.92 -12.96 -37.62
C GLU A 153 -20.68 -11.61 -36.93
N GLU A 154 -21.46 -10.58 -37.27
CA GLU A 154 -21.40 -9.26 -36.63
C GLU A 154 -21.76 -9.35 -35.14
N GLU A 155 -22.81 -10.08 -34.79
CA GLU A 155 -23.20 -10.31 -33.40
C GLU A 155 -22.12 -11.06 -32.61
N ALA A 156 -21.48 -12.05 -33.23
CA ALA A 156 -20.36 -12.77 -32.63
C ALA A 156 -19.15 -11.86 -32.37
N LYS A 157 -18.77 -11.03 -33.36
CA LYS A 157 -17.68 -10.04 -33.19
C LYS A 157 -17.98 -9.05 -32.08
N LYS A 158 -19.21 -8.55 -32.01
CA LYS A 158 -19.62 -7.62 -30.95
C LYS A 158 -19.55 -8.27 -29.56
N ARG A 159 -19.95 -9.55 -29.43
CA ARG A 159 -19.84 -10.30 -28.17
C ARG A 159 -18.38 -10.50 -27.78
N GLU A 160 -17.52 -10.83 -28.74
CA GLU A 160 -16.07 -11.01 -28.50
C GLU A 160 -15.41 -9.69 -28.07
N GLU A 161 -15.77 -8.57 -28.70
CA GLU A 161 -15.28 -7.23 -28.33
C GLU A 161 -15.77 -6.82 -26.92
N GLU A 162 -17.04 -7.08 -26.59
CA GLU A 162 -17.58 -6.81 -25.25
C GLU A 162 -16.89 -7.67 -24.18
N GLU A 163 -16.62 -8.94 -24.47
CA GLU A 163 -15.92 -9.83 -23.55
C GLU A 163 -14.44 -9.41 -23.38
N ALA A 164 -13.77 -9.02 -24.45
CA ALA A 164 -12.40 -8.49 -24.40
C ALA A 164 -12.33 -7.18 -23.60
N ALA A 165 -13.31 -6.28 -23.77
CA ALA A 165 -13.40 -5.03 -23.02
C ALA A 165 -13.61 -5.30 -21.52
N LYS A 166 -14.49 -6.23 -21.16
CA LYS A 166 -14.69 -6.64 -19.74
C LYS A 166 -13.41 -7.20 -19.12
N ARG A 167 -12.70 -8.08 -19.84
CA ARG A 167 -11.41 -8.63 -19.36
C ARG A 167 -10.35 -7.53 -19.19
N ALA A 168 -10.27 -6.58 -20.11
CA ALA A 168 -9.34 -5.46 -20.00
C ALA A 168 -9.69 -4.53 -18.82
N GLU A 169 -10.98 -4.29 -18.56
CA GLU A 169 -11.43 -3.51 -17.40
C GLU A 169 -11.11 -4.22 -16.08
N GLU A 170 -11.31 -5.54 -16.00
CA GLU A 170 -10.98 -6.36 -14.84
C GLU A 170 -9.47 -6.35 -14.58
N GLU A 171 -8.65 -6.57 -15.61
CA GLU A 171 -7.18 -6.50 -15.51
C GLU A 171 -6.70 -5.10 -15.10
N ALA A 172 -7.34 -4.03 -15.58
CA ALA A 172 -7.02 -2.67 -15.17
C ALA A 172 -7.35 -2.41 -13.69
N LYS A 173 -8.48 -2.93 -13.19
CA LYS A 173 -8.84 -2.85 -11.77
C LYS A 173 -7.86 -3.61 -10.90
N GLU A 174 -7.47 -4.83 -11.29
CA GLU A 174 -6.46 -5.60 -10.56
C GLU A 174 -5.13 -4.86 -10.50
N ARG A 175 -4.67 -4.28 -11.61
CA ARG A 175 -3.44 -3.46 -11.64
C ARG A 175 -3.55 -2.20 -10.78
N GLU A 176 -4.70 -1.56 -10.72
CA GLU A 176 -4.91 -0.39 -9.84
C GLU A 176 -4.90 -0.80 -8.36
N GLU A 177 -5.55 -1.91 -8.03
CA GLU A 177 -5.56 -2.46 -6.67
C GLU A 177 -4.16 -2.89 -6.22
N GLU A 178 -3.39 -3.53 -7.11
CA GLU A 178 -2.00 -3.90 -6.85
C GLU A 178 -1.12 -2.66 -6.62
N LYS A 179 -1.27 -1.62 -7.44
CA LYS A 179 -0.57 -0.34 -7.22
C LYS A 179 -0.93 0.30 -5.88
N LYS A 180 -2.20 0.30 -5.49
CA LYS A 180 -2.62 0.82 -4.18
C LYS A 180 -2.01 0.02 -3.03
N ARG A 181 -1.97 -1.31 -3.13
CA ARG A 181 -1.31 -2.18 -2.14
C ARG A 181 0.19 -1.89 -2.06
N GLN A 182 0.86 -1.72 -3.20
CA GLN A 182 2.29 -1.37 -3.23
C GLN A 182 2.55 0.03 -2.63
N GLU A 183 1.69 1.01 -2.90
CA GLU A 183 1.81 2.36 -2.32
C GLU A 183 1.55 2.36 -0.81
N GLU A 184 0.57 1.60 -0.34
CA GLU A 184 0.28 1.44 1.10
C GLU A 184 1.43 0.72 1.82
N GLU A 185 1.99 -0.34 1.22
CA GLU A 185 3.16 -1.04 1.75
C GLU A 185 4.39 -0.13 1.78
N ALA A 186 4.61 0.69 0.75
CA ALA A 186 5.69 1.66 0.71
C ALA A 186 5.55 2.74 1.80
N LYS A 187 4.35 3.30 1.98
CA LYS A 187 4.06 4.26 3.06
C LYS A 187 4.29 3.65 4.44
N LYS A 188 3.86 2.41 4.65
CA LYS A 188 4.07 1.70 5.91
C LYS A 188 5.56 1.47 6.20
N ARG A 189 6.35 1.13 5.18
CA ARG A 189 7.82 1.02 5.32
C ARG A 189 8.49 2.35 5.63
N GLU A 190 8.04 3.43 4.99
CA GLU A 190 8.55 4.79 5.25
C GLU A 190 8.21 5.26 6.67
N GLU A 191 7.00 5.00 7.15
CA GLU A 191 6.57 5.30 8.52
C GLU A 191 7.34 4.47 9.56
N GLU A 192 7.57 3.18 9.29
CA GLU A 192 8.37 2.31 10.17
C GLU A 192 9.84 2.75 10.21
N GLU A 193 10.42 3.17 9.08
CA GLU A 193 11.78 3.70 9.03
C GLU A 193 11.89 5.06 9.74
N ALA A 194 10.90 5.94 9.61
CA ALA A 194 10.84 7.21 10.32
C ALA A 194 10.73 7.01 11.85
N ALA A 195 9.84 6.10 12.29
CA ALA A 195 9.69 5.77 13.71
C ALA A 195 10.96 5.10 14.28
N ALA A 196 11.68 4.30 13.48
CA ALA A 196 12.95 3.73 13.89
C ALA A 196 14.03 4.80 14.07
N ARG A 197 14.11 5.79 13.17
CA ARG A 197 15.02 6.93 13.28
C ARG A 197 14.72 7.79 14.51
N GLU A 198 13.44 8.07 14.78
CA GLU A 198 13.02 8.82 15.96
C GLU A 198 13.39 8.10 17.27
N ARG A 199 13.19 6.77 17.34
CA ARG A 199 13.63 5.97 18.49
C ARG A 199 15.15 5.92 18.64
N GLU A 200 15.91 5.94 17.55
CA GLU A 200 17.37 6.00 17.60
C GLU A 200 17.85 7.36 18.12
N GLU A 201 17.20 8.44 17.71
CA GLU A 201 17.48 9.80 18.19
C GLU A 201 17.14 9.96 19.68
N GLU A 202 15.97 9.48 20.12
CA GLU A 202 15.58 9.48 21.53
C GLU A 202 16.55 8.67 22.40
N LYS A 203 17.05 7.53 21.89
CA LYS A 203 18.06 6.72 22.58
C LYS A 203 19.39 7.46 22.71
N ARG A 204 19.81 8.22 21.69
CA ARG A 204 21.03 9.05 21.74
C ARG A 204 20.89 10.20 22.73
N GLU A 205 19.72 10.83 22.80
CA GLU A 205 19.44 11.86 23.80
C GLU A 205 19.46 11.30 25.23
N GLN A 206 18.87 10.11 25.45
CA GLN A 206 18.93 9.42 26.74
C GLN A 206 20.36 9.03 27.14
N GLU A 207 21.17 8.51 26.21
CA GLU A 207 22.59 8.21 26.46
C GLU A 207 23.40 9.48 26.77
N ALA A 208 23.14 10.59 26.08
CA ALA A 208 23.80 11.87 26.33
C ALA A 208 23.43 12.42 27.73
N ALA A 209 22.14 12.40 28.09
CA ALA A 209 21.68 12.81 29.42
C ALA A 209 22.21 11.91 30.54
N GLN A 210 22.41 10.62 30.27
CA GLN A 210 23.02 9.71 31.24
C GLN A 210 24.51 10.00 31.44
N ARG A 211 25.26 10.29 30.37
CA ARG A 211 26.67 10.71 30.46
C ARG A 211 26.83 12.03 31.22
N GLU A 212 25.92 12.98 31.02
CA GLU A 212 25.95 14.26 31.75
C GLU A 212 25.70 14.06 33.25
N LYS A 213 24.77 13.14 33.62
CA LYS A 213 24.55 12.76 35.03
C LYS A 213 25.76 12.03 35.63
N GLU A 214 26.41 11.14 34.88
CA GLU A 214 27.63 10.47 35.34
C GLU A 214 28.80 11.45 35.54
N GLU A 215 28.99 12.41 34.62
CA GLU A 215 29.98 13.48 34.80
C GLU A 215 29.66 14.38 36.01
N ALA A 216 28.39 14.70 36.26
CA ALA A 216 27.99 15.48 37.42
C ALA A 216 28.32 14.75 38.73
N VAL A 217 28.04 13.44 38.81
CA VAL A 217 28.39 12.61 39.98
C VAL A 217 29.90 12.52 40.17
N GLN A 218 30.68 12.41 39.09
CA GLN A 218 32.15 12.42 39.19
C GLN A 218 32.70 13.75 39.70
N ARG A 219 32.13 14.88 39.26
CA ARG A 219 32.53 16.21 39.75
C ARG A 219 32.20 16.40 41.23
N GLU A 220 31.04 15.92 41.68
CA GLU A 220 30.64 15.96 43.09
C GLU A 220 31.58 15.11 43.96
N GLN A 221 31.95 13.91 43.51
CA GLN A 221 32.94 13.07 44.20
C GLN A 221 34.34 13.68 44.25
N GLU A 222 34.76 14.40 43.20
CA GLU A 222 36.04 15.10 43.18
C GLU A 222 36.06 16.31 44.14
N GLU A 223 34.94 17.03 44.25
CA GLU A 223 34.80 18.12 45.23
C GLU A 223 34.79 17.60 46.68
N ASP A 224 34.09 16.49 46.95
CA ASP A 224 34.08 15.86 48.27
C ASP A 224 35.49 15.39 48.69
N MET A 225 36.26 14.79 47.77
CA MET A 225 37.66 14.43 48.06
C MET A 225 38.53 15.65 48.34
N LYS A 226 38.34 16.77 47.61
CA LYS A 226 39.08 18.02 47.88
C LYS A 226 38.72 18.62 49.24
N GLN A 227 37.45 18.55 49.65
CA GLN A 227 37.03 19.00 50.97
C GLN A 227 37.60 18.12 52.10
N GLU A 228 37.63 16.79 51.91
CA GLU A 228 38.23 15.88 52.88
C GLU A 228 39.74 16.10 53.02
N GLU A 229 40.45 16.33 51.91
CA GLU A 229 41.89 16.63 51.93
C GLU A 229 42.17 17.98 52.61
N ALA A 230 41.37 19.01 52.34
CA ALA A 230 41.48 20.31 53.01
C ALA A 230 41.25 20.20 54.52
N ARG A 231 40.28 19.38 54.94
CA ARG A 231 40.00 19.13 56.36
C ARG A 231 41.15 18.41 57.07
N LYS A 232 41.79 17.43 56.41
CA LYS A 232 42.98 16.75 56.95
C LYS A 232 44.17 17.70 57.11
N ARG A 233 44.40 18.60 56.14
CA ARG A 233 45.46 19.62 56.25
C ARG A 233 45.21 20.60 57.40
N ALA A 234 43.97 21.04 57.59
CA ALA A 234 43.62 21.93 58.71
C ALA A 234 43.78 21.23 60.08
N GLU A 235 43.48 19.92 60.17
CA GLU A 235 43.66 19.16 61.40
C GLU A 235 45.14 18.90 61.73
N GLU A 236 45.98 18.70 60.70
CA GLU A 236 47.44 18.59 60.87
C GLU A 236 48.08 19.93 61.28
N GLU A 237 47.61 21.05 60.73
CA GLU A 237 48.06 22.41 61.09
C GLU A 237 47.67 22.75 62.54
N ALA A 238 46.42 22.47 62.94
CA ALA A 238 45.98 22.65 64.32
C ALA A 238 46.70 21.74 65.33
N ALA A 239 47.17 20.56 64.89
CA ALA A 239 47.99 19.70 65.73
C ALA A 239 49.41 20.27 65.95
N ARG A 240 49.99 20.90 64.94
CA ARG A 240 51.31 21.58 65.04
C ARG A 240 51.24 22.79 65.97
N GLU A 241 50.20 23.62 65.84
CA GLU A 241 50.00 24.78 66.74
C GLU A 241 49.87 24.34 68.21
N ARG A 242 49.14 23.25 68.49
CA ARG A 242 49.01 22.71 69.86
C ARG A 242 50.31 22.12 70.41
N GLU A 243 51.20 21.65 69.56
CA GLU A 243 52.52 21.14 69.96
C GLU A 243 53.49 22.30 70.25
N GLU A 244 53.42 23.38 69.47
CA GLU A 244 54.18 24.61 69.68
C GLU A 244 53.73 25.33 70.96
N GLU A 245 52.42 25.45 71.19
CA GLU A 245 51.85 26.05 72.41
C GLU A 245 52.22 25.26 73.67
N LYS A 246 52.35 23.93 73.57
CA LYS A 246 52.85 23.08 74.67
C LYS A 246 54.33 23.33 74.96
N ARG A 247 55.16 23.54 73.94
CA ARG A 247 56.59 23.88 74.14
C ARG A 247 56.76 25.24 74.80
N GLU A 248 55.96 26.23 74.41
CA GLU A 248 56.01 27.55 75.05
C GLU A 248 55.56 27.50 76.51
N GLN A 249 54.54 26.69 76.86
CA GLN A 249 54.13 26.50 78.25
C GLN A 249 55.18 25.77 79.10
N GLU A 250 55.94 24.84 78.51
CA GLU A 250 57.03 24.12 79.17
C GLU A 250 58.24 25.05 79.42
N GLU A 251 58.66 25.85 78.43
CA GLU A 251 59.69 26.87 78.61
C GLU A 251 59.30 27.96 79.61
N ALA A 252 58.02 28.37 79.65
CA ALA A 252 57.54 29.34 80.63
C ALA A 252 57.63 28.79 82.07
N ARG A 253 57.30 27.51 82.27
CA ARG A 253 57.46 26.84 83.58
C ARG A 253 58.90 26.73 84.02
N GLU A 254 59.82 26.38 83.12
CA GLU A 254 61.25 26.32 83.44
C GLU A 254 61.82 27.69 83.83
N ARG A 255 61.37 28.77 83.17
CA ARG A 255 61.75 30.14 83.56
C ARG A 255 61.18 30.55 84.91
N GLU A 256 59.96 30.14 85.24
CA GLU A 256 59.34 30.44 86.53
C GLU A 256 60.03 29.67 87.67
N GLU A 257 60.37 28.39 87.47
CA GLU A 257 61.15 27.61 88.43
C GLU A 257 62.59 28.13 88.59
N ALA A 258 63.23 28.59 87.51
CA ALA A 258 64.55 29.23 87.58
C ALA A 258 64.53 30.54 88.38
N ALA A 259 63.50 31.38 88.17
CA ALA A 259 63.33 32.62 88.92
C ALA A 259 63.04 32.38 90.41
N GLN A 260 62.29 31.32 90.75
CA GLN A 260 62.05 30.93 92.14
C GLN A 260 63.33 30.47 92.85
N ARG A 261 64.18 29.68 92.18
CA ARG A 261 65.46 29.25 92.74
C ARG A 261 66.43 30.41 92.96
N GLU A 262 66.42 31.41 92.08
CA GLU A 262 67.25 32.62 92.21
C GLU A 262 66.77 33.49 93.38
N GLN A 263 65.44 33.63 93.57
CA GLN A 263 64.89 34.32 94.73
C GLN A 263 65.17 33.60 96.05
N GLU A 264 65.06 32.26 96.11
CA GLU A 264 65.43 31.49 97.30
C GLU A 264 66.92 31.62 97.64
N GLN A 265 67.79 31.67 96.63
CA GLN A 265 69.22 31.89 96.84
C GLN A 265 69.53 33.30 97.37
N GLU A 266 68.93 34.35 96.80
CA GLU A 266 69.09 35.72 97.34
C GLU A 266 68.53 35.85 98.77
N GLN A 267 67.45 35.14 99.09
CA GLN A 267 66.84 35.17 100.41
C GLN A 267 67.72 34.45 101.45
N ALA A 268 68.31 33.31 101.06
CA ALA A 268 69.28 32.58 101.88
C ALA A 268 70.58 33.38 102.11
N GLU A 269 71.08 34.10 101.09
CA GLU A 269 72.26 34.97 101.23
C GLU A 269 72.00 36.15 102.17
N ARG A 270 70.80 36.76 102.10
CA ARG A 270 70.41 37.83 103.02
C ARG A 270 70.22 37.36 104.46
N GLU A 271 69.71 36.15 104.67
CA GLU A 271 69.63 35.56 106.01
C GLU A 271 71.03 35.27 106.57
N GLN A 272 71.96 34.76 105.74
CA GLN A 272 73.36 34.57 106.13
C GLN A 272 74.07 35.89 106.48
N GLU A 273 73.91 36.94 105.68
CA GLU A 273 74.50 38.26 106.00
C GLU A 273 73.91 38.86 107.29
N GLN A 274 72.61 38.66 107.56
CA GLN A 274 71.99 39.11 108.81
C GLN A 274 72.47 38.31 110.03
N GLU A 275 72.69 37.00 109.88
CA GLU A 275 73.28 36.15 110.92
C GLU A 275 74.74 36.54 111.21
N GLU A 276 75.54 36.82 110.18
CA GLU A 276 76.93 37.26 110.33
C GLU A 276 77.03 38.66 110.97
N ALA A 277 76.10 39.57 110.62
CA ALA A 277 76.03 40.89 111.24
C ALA A 277 75.64 40.81 112.73
N ALA A 278 74.68 39.96 113.08
CA ALA A 278 74.29 39.73 114.48
C ALA A 278 75.42 39.11 115.31
N GLN A 279 76.20 38.19 114.73
CA GLN A 279 77.36 37.59 115.39
C GLN A 279 78.50 38.58 115.59
N ARG A 280 78.72 39.50 114.65
CA ARG A 280 79.71 40.58 114.81
C ARG A 280 79.31 41.57 115.91
N GLU A 281 78.04 41.89 116.04
CA GLU A 281 77.54 42.80 117.08
C GLU A 281 77.66 42.16 118.48
N GLN A 282 77.34 40.87 118.61
CA GLN A 282 77.52 40.11 119.86
C GLN A 282 79.00 39.95 120.25
N ALA A 283 79.90 39.77 119.28
CA ALA A 283 81.34 39.69 119.53
C ALA A 283 81.94 41.04 119.97
N GLU A 284 81.43 42.17 119.45
CA GLU A 284 81.89 43.49 119.85
C GLU A 284 81.39 43.89 121.26
N GLU A 285 80.16 43.52 121.63
CA GLU A 285 79.65 43.67 123.01
C GLU A 285 80.43 42.81 124.03
N ALA A 286 80.75 41.56 123.67
CA ALA A 286 81.55 40.68 124.52
C ALA A 286 82.97 41.23 124.76
N ARG A 287 83.55 41.90 123.74
CA ARG A 287 84.88 42.50 123.83
C ARG A 287 84.90 43.75 124.72
N LYS A 288 83.86 44.59 124.68
CA LYS A 288 83.73 45.77 125.57
C LYS A 288 83.55 45.35 127.04
N ARG A 289 82.77 44.30 127.31
CA ARG A 289 82.63 43.75 128.68
C ARG A 289 83.91 43.10 129.22
N ALA A 290 84.74 42.51 128.37
CA ALA A 290 86.02 41.93 128.78
C ALA A 290 87.11 42.98 129.06
N GLU A 291 87.04 44.15 128.40
CA GLU A 291 87.98 45.25 128.60
C GLU A 291 87.66 46.08 129.86
N GLU A 292 86.37 46.19 130.23
CA GLU A 292 85.90 46.84 131.45
C GLU A 292 86.23 46.03 132.72
N LYS A 293 86.17 44.69 132.64
CA LYS A 293 86.49 43.79 133.76
C LYS A 293 87.99 43.59 134.05
N ARG A 294 88.89 44.11 133.22
CA ARG A 294 90.35 43.98 133.39
C ARG A 294 91.04 45.22 133.98
N ARG A 295 90.30 46.31 134.23
CA ARG A 295 90.84 47.53 134.84
C ARG A 295 90.66 47.65 136.35
N GLU A 296 89.86 46.77 136.95
CA GLU A 296 89.72 46.67 138.40
C GLU A 296 90.12 45.27 138.84
N GLU A 297 91.03 45.22 139.82
CA GLU A 297 91.47 44.04 140.59
C GLU A 297 92.63 43.21 140.01
N GLY A 298 93.83 43.55 140.50
CA GLY A 298 95.02 42.74 140.41
C GLY A 298 95.18 41.76 141.58
N GLY A 299 95.86 40.64 141.29
CA GLY A 299 96.45 39.68 142.23
C GLY A 299 95.47 38.63 142.78
N GLY A 300 95.67 37.32 142.65
CA GLY A 300 96.78 36.52 142.13
C GLY A 300 96.79 35.15 142.81
N GLY A 301 96.63 34.08 142.02
CA GLY A 301 97.13 32.70 142.24
C GLY A 301 96.49 31.86 143.35
N GLY A 302 96.25 30.56 143.19
CA GLY A 302 96.48 29.65 142.08
C GLY A 302 96.09 28.25 142.56
N LYS A 303 95.32 27.52 141.74
CA LYS A 303 94.77 26.15 141.91
C LYS A 303 93.86 25.95 140.68
N SER A 304 93.99 25.03 139.74
CA SER A 304 94.40 23.61 139.66
C SER A 304 93.36 22.64 140.22
N GLU A 305 92.82 21.84 139.28
CA GLU A 305 91.87 20.72 139.42
C GLU A 305 90.38 21.06 139.23
N GLU A 306 89.71 20.16 138.48
CA GLU A 306 88.25 19.96 138.40
C GLU A 306 87.35 20.98 137.65
N GLU A 307 87.62 21.37 136.39
CA GLU A 307 86.52 21.94 135.56
C GLU A 307 86.70 22.00 134.02
N GLU A 308 87.51 21.12 133.39
CA GLU A 308 87.60 21.15 131.90
C GLU A 308 87.56 19.75 131.27
N ALA A 309 86.77 18.88 131.89
CA ALA A 309 86.46 17.53 131.41
C ALA A 309 85.15 17.47 130.59
N ALA A 310 84.51 18.60 130.26
CA ALA A 310 83.20 18.65 129.60
C ALA A 310 83.21 19.18 128.16
N ALA A 311 84.28 19.84 127.69
CA ALA A 311 84.32 20.47 126.35
C ALA A 311 84.80 19.57 125.21
N ARG A 312 85.50 18.46 125.51
CA ARG A 312 86.05 17.54 124.48
C ARG A 312 85.11 16.43 124.02
N LYS A 313 83.94 16.27 124.65
CA LYS A 313 82.93 15.27 124.23
C LYS A 313 81.95 15.79 123.18
N THR A 314 81.77 17.11 123.08
CA THR A 314 80.82 17.74 122.14
C THR A 314 81.41 18.01 120.76
N GLU A 315 82.73 18.02 120.59
CA GLU A 315 83.38 18.15 119.27
C GLU A 315 83.40 16.82 118.50
N GLU A 316 83.50 15.68 119.20
CA GLU A 316 83.57 14.36 118.57
C GLU A 316 82.18 13.91 118.05
N GLU A 317 81.11 14.10 118.84
CA GLU A 317 79.73 13.79 118.43
C GLU A 317 79.23 14.66 117.27
N LYS A 318 79.67 15.93 117.19
CA LYS A 318 79.29 16.82 116.08
C LYS A 318 79.98 16.42 114.77
N SER A 319 81.23 15.94 114.84
CA SER A 319 81.96 15.45 113.67
C SER A 319 81.40 14.12 113.14
N GLU A 320 80.90 13.24 114.01
CA GLU A 320 80.26 11.99 113.59
C GLU A 320 78.88 12.21 112.96
N GLN A 321 78.10 13.18 113.45
CA GLN A 321 76.82 13.54 112.82
C GLN A 321 77.00 14.15 111.42
N GLU A 322 77.99 15.03 111.22
CA GLU A 322 78.30 15.58 109.89
C GLU A 322 78.80 14.50 108.92
N ALA A 323 79.59 13.53 109.40
CA ALA A 323 80.05 12.42 108.57
C ALA A 323 78.92 11.44 108.21
N ALA A 324 77.92 11.26 109.10
CA ALA A 324 76.75 10.42 108.83
C ALA A 324 75.81 11.06 107.80
N GLN A 325 75.54 12.37 107.91
CA GLN A 325 74.72 13.10 106.92
C GLN A 325 75.34 13.07 105.52
N LYS A 326 76.66 13.29 105.41
CA LYS A 326 77.35 13.23 104.10
C LYS A 326 77.34 11.83 103.47
N ARG A 327 77.30 10.76 104.27
CA ARG A 327 77.17 9.39 103.75
C ARG A 327 75.74 9.08 103.28
N GLU A 328 74.73 9.64 103.95
CA GLU A 328 73.33 9.47 103.56
C GLU A 328 73.01 10.22 102.25
N GLU A 329 73.50 11.45 102.07
CA GLU A 329 73.36 12.19 100.80
C GLU A 329 74.09 11.51 99.63
N ALA A 330 75.27 10.94 99.87
CA ALA A 330 76.00 10.20 98.84
C ALA A 330 75.24 8.94 98.40
N ALA A 331 74.59 8.24 99.33
CA ALA A 331 73.78 7.06 99.02
C ALA A 331 72.48 7.41 98.27
N GLN A 332 71.87 8.56 98.54
CA GLN A 332 70.69 9.04 97.82
C GLN A 332 71.03 9.42 96.37
N ARG A 333 72.16 10.11 96.13
CA ARG A 333 72.64 10.41 94.77
C ARG A 333 72.93 9.16 93.94
N GLU A 334 73.55 8.13 94.53
CA GLU A 334 73.77 6.86 93.82
C GLU A 334 72.46 6.14 93.45
N GLN A 335 71.42 6.22 94.30
CA GLN A 335 70.11 5.66 93.96
C GLN A 335 69.40 6.43 92.84
N GLU A 336 69.53 7.75 92.82
CA GLU A 336 68.95 8.61 91.78
C GLU A 336 69.66 8.42 90.43
N GLU A 337 71.00 8.36 90.41
CA GLU A 337 71.76 8.06 89.20
C GLU A 337 71.47 6.64 88.69
N ALA A 338 71.30 5.66 89.58
CA ALA A 338 70.88 4.31 89.20
C ALA A 338 69.45 4.27 88.64
N TYR A 339 68.54 5.11 89.13
CA TYR A 339 67.18 5.25 88.63
C TYR A 339 67.15 5.93 87.25
N GLU A 340 67.89 7.02 87.05
CA GLU A 340 68.00 7.70 85.76
C GLU A 340 68.69 6.83 84.70
N THR A 341 69.71 6.07 85.08
CA THR A 341 70.38 5.13 84.17
C THR A 341 69.45 3.99 83.75
N ARG A 342 68.54 3.56 84.64
CA ARG A 342 67.51 2.55 84.34
C ARG A 342 66.39 3.13 83.45
N ARG A 343 66.09 4.42 83.57
CA ARG A 343 65.17 5.16 82.68
C ARG A 343 65.74 5.38 81.28
N ARG A 344 67.06 5.61 81.14
CA ARG A 344 67.74 5.78 79.83
C ARG A 344 67.99 4.47 79.05
N LYS A 345 67.91 3.29 79.69
CA LYS A 345 68.07 1.97 79.03
C LYS A 345 66.74 1.27 78.71
N GLY A 346 65.63 2.01 78.75
CA GLY A 346 64.27 1.55 78.47
C GLY A 346 63.68 2.13 77.17
N THR A 347 64.46 2.10 76.10
CA THR A 347 64.03 1.98 74.68
C THR A 347 65.12 1.28 73.90
#